data_AF-A0A4R6G167-F1
#
_entry.id   AF-A0A4R6G167-F1
#
_cell.length_a   1.000
_cell.length_b   1.000
_cell.length_c   1.000
_cell.angle_alpha   90.00
_cell.angle_beta   90.00
_cell.angle_gamma   90.00
#
_symmetry.space_group_name_H-M   'P 1'
#
loop_
_entity.id
_entity.type
_entity.pdbx_description
1 polymer ?
#
loop_
_entity_poly.entity_id
_entity_poly.type
_entity_poly.pdbx_seq_one_letter_code
_entity_poly.pdbx_strand_id
1 'polypeptide(L)'
;MKVIFLALVSGLLFLNTNCNRKTSETQMKLTGTLTSQGITSYQYGTHTLKTSNEFYALKSENLDLDQFVGRKVTILGSKIEGYPVDGGPEYISVQQVKE
;
A
#
# COMPACT_ATOMS: atom_id res chain seq x y z
N MET A 1 -17.21 18.02 65.16
CA MET A 1 -16.52 16.71 65.10
C MET A 1 -16.79 16.17 63.70
N LYS A 2 -15.76 16.06 62.84
CA LYS A 2 -15.04 14.78 62.58
C LYS A 2 -16.03 13.77 61.98
N VAL A 3 -15.92 13.25 60.76
CA VAL A 3 -14.75 12.84 59.98
C VAL A 3 -15.27 12.30 58.61
N ILE A 4 -14.63 12.65 57.48
CA ILE A 4 -13.83 11.73 56.59
C ILE A 4 -14.67 10.97 55.56
N PHE A 5 -14.62 11.36 54.26
CA PHE A 5 -13.66 10.90 53.23
C PHE A 5 -13.94 9.47 52.74
N LEU A 6 -14.48 9.35 51.52
CA LEU A 6 -13.93 8.59 50.38
C LEU A 6 -15.03 8.42 49.32
N ALA A 7 -15.24 9.46 48.50
CA ALA A 7 -15.87 9.25 47.20
C ALA A 7 -14.81 8.57 46.32
N LEU A 8 -14.93 7.25 46.19
CA LEU A 8 -14.01 6.41 45.44
C LEU A 8 -14.07 6.84 43.97
N VAL A 9 -13.02 7.55 43.57
CA VAL A 9 -12.79 8.06 42.22
C VAL A 9 -12.76 6.88 41.25
N SER A 10 -13.93 6.50 40.73
CA SER A 10 -14.06 5.69 39.52
C SER A 10 -13.87 6.61 38.32
N GLY A 11 -12.69 7.23 38.26
CA GLY A 11 -12.17 7.89 37.08
C GLY A 11 -11.54 6.82 36.21
N LEU A 12 -12.37 5.97 35.59
CA LEU A 12 -11.92 5.22 34.42
C LEU A 12 -11.70 6.27 33.33
N LEU A 13 -10.46 6.76 33.27
CA LEU A 13 -9.95 7.56 32.17
C LEU A 13 -10.07 6.69 30.93
N PHE A 14 -11.16 6.86 30.18
CA PHE A 14 -11.24 6.48 28.79
C PHE A 14 -10.17 7.27 28.05
N LEU A 15 -8.95 6.73 28.02
CA LEU A 15 -7.93 7.08 27.06
C LEU A 15 -8.43 6.63 25.69
N ASN A 16 -9.34 7.42 25.12
CA ASN A 16 -9.60 7.41 23.69
C ASN A 16 -8.35 8.00 23.04
N THR A 17 -7.32 7.18 22.90
CA THR A 17 -6.24 7.45 21.96
C THR A 17 -6.84 7.31 20.57
N ASN A 18 -7.41 8.42 20.08
CA ASN A 18 -7.76 8.57 18.68
C ASN A 18 -6.44 8.62 17.91
N CYS A 19 -5.89 7.43 17.65
CA CYS A 19 -4.68 7.27 16.87
C CYS A 19 -5.08 7.55 15.43
N ASN A 20 -5.09 8.84 15.07
CA ASN A 20 -5.16 9.29 13.69
C ASN A 20 -3.81 8.96 13.04
N ARG A 21 -3.56 7.67 12.81
CA ARG A 21 -2.51 7.22 11.91
C ARG A 21 -2.93 7.74 10.55
N LYS A 22 -2.38 8.89 10.16
CA LYS A 22 -2.13 9.14 8.76
C LYS A 22 -1.18 8.03 8.33
N THR A 23 -1.72 6.91 7.89
CA THR A 23 -1.00 5.98 7.02
C THR A 23 -0.65 6.83 5.82
N SER A 24 0.52 7.46 5.88
CA SER A 24 1.13 8.08 4.73
C SER A 24 1.54 6.91 3.85
N GLU A 25 0.56 6.33 3.15
CA GLU A 25 0.82 5.44 2.03
C GLU A 25 1.84 6.18 1.19
N THR A 26 3.08 5.67 1.19
CA THR A 26 4.18 6.37 0.55
C THR A 26 3.92 6.29 -0.93
N GLN A 27 3.33 7.35 -1.47
CA GLN A 27 2.99 7.42 -2.87
C GLN A 27 4.28 7.52 -3.67
N MET A 28 4.48 6.55 -4.55
CA MET A 28 5.66 6.41 -5.39
C MET A 28 5.30 6.75 -6.83
N LYS A 29 6.28 7.33 -7.52
CA LYS A 29 6.21 7.59 -8.96
C LYS A 29 7.27 6.73 -9.63
N LEU A 30 6.86 5.78 -10.46
CA LEU A 30 7.75 4.83 -11.11
C LEU A 30 7.57 4.91 -12.62
N THR A 31 8.67 4.93 -13.36
CA THR A 31 8.66 4.93 -14.83
C THR A 31 9.31 3.67 -15.36
N GLY A 32 8.61 2.96 -16.22
CA GLY A 32 9.08 1.68 -16.77
C GLY A 32 8.19 1.17 -17.88
N THR A 33 8.52 -0.02 -18.39
CA THR A 33 7.68 -0.70 -19.38
C THR A 33 6.67 -1.56 -18.65
N LEU A 34 5.39 -1.36 -18.92
CA LEU A 34 4.31 -2.14 -18.34
C LEU A 34 4.05 -3.40 -19.17
N THR A 35 3.96 -4.55 -18.52
CA THR A 35 3.68 -5.83 -19.19
C THR A 35 2.65 -6.64 -18.39
N SER A 36 1.86 -7.45 -19.08
CA SER A 36 0.94 -8.40 -18.43
C SER A 36 1.74 -9.49 -17.70
N GLN A 37 1.28 -9.91 -16.51
CA GLN A 37 1.95 -10.92 -15.71
C GLN A 37 1.44 -12.32 -16.06
N GLY A 38 2.36 -13.24 -16.32
CA GLY A 38 2.06 -14.67 -16.44
C GLY A 38 2.00 -15.39 -15.09
N ILE A 39 2.21 -16.70 -15.11
CA ILE A 39 2.33 -17.51 -13.89
C ILE A 39 3.64 -17.18 -13.16
N THR A 40 3.57 -16.89 -11.86
CA THR A 40 4.73 -16.52 -11.04
C THR A 40 4.78 -17.33 -9.75
N SER A 41 5.98 -17.53 -9.20
CA SER A 41 6.17 -18.23 -7.91
C SER A 41 5.62 -17.44 -6.72
N TYR A 42 5.60 -16.10 -6.82
CA TYR A 42 5.13 -15.21 -5.76
C TYR A 42 3.59 -15.04 -5.76
N GLN A 43 2.89 -15.45 -6.82
CA GLN A 43 1.42 -15.61 -6.85
C GLN A 43 0.59 -14.35 -6.53
N TYR A 44 1.14 -13.15 -6.72
CA TYR A 44 0.40 -11.88 -6.61
C TYR A 44 0.70 -10.95 -7.78
N GLY A 45 -0.14 -9.93 -7.96
CA GLY A 45 -0.05 -9.00 -9.08
C GLY A 45 -0.65 -9.55 -10.37
N THR A 46 -1.14 -8.63 -11.20
CA THR A 46 -1.70 -8.93 -12.53
C THR A 46 -0.81 -8.42 -13.65
N HIS A 47 0.01 -7.42 -13.34
CA HIS A 47 0.89 -6.75 -14.28
C HIS A 47 2.25 -6.54 -13.63
N THR A 48 3.22 -6.16 -14.44
CA THR A 48 4.55 -5.82 -13.94
C THR A 48 5.05 -4.53 -14.56
N LEU A 49 5.86 -3.80 -13.80
CA LEU A 49 6.62 -2.65 -14.31
C LEU A 49 8.10 -2.99 -14.27
N LYS A 50 8.73 -3.04 -15.45
CA LYS A 50 10.17 -3.18 -15.57
C LYS A 50 10.81 -1.81 -15.74
N THR A 51 11.57 -1.37 -14.74
CA THR A 51 12.43 -0.18 -14.84
C THR A 51 13.81 -0.60 -15.34
N SER A 52 14.78 0.31 -15.38
CA SER A 52 16.15 -0.02 -15.76
C SER A 52 16.82 -1.00 -14.79
N ASN A 53 16.49 -0.92 -13.50
CA ASN A 53 17.20 -1.62 -12.43
C ASN A 53 16.31 -2.54 -11.59
N GLU A 54 15.00 -2.34 -11.65
CA GLU A 54 14.05 -2.97 -10.74
C GLU A 54 12.85 -3.51 -11.49
N PHE A 55 12.15 -4.41 -10.81
CA PHE A 55 10.98 -5.10 -11.29
C PHE A 55 9.92 -5.08 -10.20
N TYR A 56 8.73 -4.64 -10.55
CA TYR A 56 7.62 -4.43 -9.63
C TYR A 56 6.42 -5.25 -10.08
N ALA A 57 5.73 -5.90 -9.14
CA ALA A 57 4.40 -6.43 -9.40
C ALA A 57 3.37 -5.32 -9.20
N LEU A 58 2.34 -5.31 -10.02
CA LEU A 58 1.32 -4.28 -10.04
C LEU A 58 -0.08 -4.90 -9.92
N LYS A 59 -0.98 -4.18 -9.25
CA LYS A 59 -2.42 -4.33 -9.41
C LYS A 59 -3.09 -2.97 -9.48
N SER A 60 -4.29 -2.89 -10.02
CA SER A 60 -5.17 -1.75 -9.84
C SER A 60 -6.60 -2.24 -9.65
N GLU A 61 -7.34 -1.57 -8.77
CA GLU A 61 -8.78 -1.84 -8.56
C GLU A 61 -9.65 -0.96 -9.46
N ASN A 62 -9.11 0.16 -9.96
CA ASN A 62 -9.88 1.21 -10.64
C ASN A 62 -9.40 1.48 -12.08
N LEU A 63 -8.32 0.83 -12.52
CA LEU A 63 -7.74 1.00 -13.84
C LEU A 63 -7.57 -0.35 -14.53
N ASP A 64 -7.92 -0.39 -15.80
CA ASP A 64 -7.57 -1.49 -16.68
C ASP A 64 -6.12 -1.30 -17.17
N LEU A 65 -5.21 -2.06 -16.57
CA LEU A 65 -3.77 -1.97 -16.89
C LEU A 65 -3.42 -2.63 -18.23
N ASP A 66 -4.28 -3.50 -18.78
CA ASP A 66 -4.03 -4.17 -20.06
C ASP A 66 -3.93 -3.15 -21.20
N GLN A 67 -4.65 -2.03 -21.09
CA GLN A 67 -4.59 -0.93 -22.04
C GLN A 67 -3.16 -0.42 -22.22
N PHE A 68 -2.31 -0.49 -21.19
CA PHE A 68 -0.96 0.08 -21.17
C PHE A 68 0.14 -0.95 -21.47
N VAL A 69 -0.20 -2.20 -21.75
CA VAL A 69 0.79 -3.27 -21.98
C VAL A 69 1.67 -2.96 -23.20
N GLY A 70 2.97 -3.20 -23.03
CA GLY A 70 3.99 -2.94 -24.05
C GLY A 70 4.42 -1.48 -24.14
N ARG A 71 3.82 -0.57 -23.37
CA ARG A 71 4.13 0.85 -23.38
C ARG A 71 5.06 1.21 -22.23
N LYS A 72 5.93 2.20 -22.48
CA LYS A 72 6.69 2.86 -21.42
C LYS A 72 5.80 3.89 -20.77
N VAL A 73 5.51 3.72 -19.49
CA VAL A 73 4.58 4.56 -18.73
C VAL A 73 5.19 5.01 -17.43
N THR A 74 4.62 6.08 -16.87
CA THR A 74 4.86 6.53 -15.51
C THR A 74 3.63 6.27 -14.67
N ILE A 75 3.73 5.39 -13.68
CA ILE A 75 2.67 5.08 -12.74
C ILE A 75 2.82 5.92 -11.47
N LEU A 76 1.69 6.22 -10.84
CA LEU A 76 1.64 6.66 -9.45
C LEU A 76 0.93 5.59 -8.65
N GLY A 77 1.58 5.15 -7.57
CA GLY A 77 0.87 4.42 -6.54
C GLY A 77 1.61 4.02 -5.30
N SER A 78 1.00 3.17 -4.49
CA SER A 78 1.45 2.85 -3.13
C SER A 78 1.84 1.39 -2.99
N LYS A 79 2.84 1.13 -2.13
CA LYS A 79 3.19 -0.25 -1.74
C LYS A 79 2.02 -0.87 -0.98
N ILE A 80 1.76 -2.14 -1.27
CA ILE A 80 0.77 -2.92 -0.54
C ILE A 80 1.45 -3.52 0.69
N GLU A 81 0.98 -3.14 1.88
CA GLU A 81 1.52 -3.65 3.14
C GLU A 81 1.47 -5.18 3.21
N GLY A 82 2.48 -5.77 3.85
CA GLY A 82 2.62 -7.23 3.97
C GLY A 82 3.27 -7.91 2.77
N TYR A 83 3.67 -7.17 1.73
CA TYR A 83 4.43 -7.70 0.59
C TYR A 83 5.83 -7.07 0.51
N PRO A 84 6.82 -7.79 -0.02
CA PRO A 84 6.74 -9.18 -0.51
C PRO A 84 6.73 -10.23 0.63
N VAL A 85 6.07 -11.37 0.39
CA VAL A 85 6.05 -12.51 1.34
C VAL A 85 7.15 -13.53 1.04
N ASP A 86 7.19 -14.09 -0.18
CA ASP A 86 8.10 -15.19 -0.56
C ASP A 86 9.24 -14.73 -1.47
N GLY A 87 9.86 -13.59 -1.12
CA GLY A 87 10.97 -13.02 -1.91
C GLY A 87 10.57 -12.53 -3.31
N GLY A 88 9.27 -12.33 -3.55
CA GLY A 88 8.75 -11.70 -4.76
C GLY A 88 9.11 -10.21 -4.87
N PRO A 89 8.74 -9.55 -5.98
CA PRO A 89 8.97 -8.13 -6.14
C PRO A 89 8.09 -7.29 -5.23
N GLU A 90 8.48 -6.03 -5.04
CA GLU A 90 7.61 -5.01 -4.43
C GLU A 90 6.25 -4.95 -5.13
N TYR A 91 5.18 -4.92 -4.34
CA TYR A 91 3.81 -4.98 -4.85
C TYR A 91 3.13 -3.62 -4.77
N ILE A 92 2.78 -3.07 -5.92
CA ILE A 92 2.26 -1.71 -6.03
C ILE A 92 0.78 -1.74 -6.40
N SER A 93 -0.03 -1.06 -5.59
CA SER A 93 -1.39 -0.67 -5.95
C SER A 93 -1.31 0.59 -6.79
N VAL A 94 -1.68 0.50 -8.07
CA VAL A 94 -1.61 1.59 -9.05
C VAL A 94 -2.90 2.39 -9.03
N GLN A 95 -2.80 3.72 -8.82
CA GLN A 95 -3.95 4.62 -8.85
C GLN A 95 -3.96 5.51 -10.10
N GLN A 96 -2.82 5.75 -10.75
CA GLN A 96 -2.76 6.55 -12.00
C GLN A 96 -1.65 6.05 -12.94
N VAL A 97 -1.88 6.20 -14.24
CA VAL A 97 -0.91 5.93 -15.31
C VAL A 97 -0.80 7.15 -16.22
N LYS A 98 0.42 7.51 -16.63
CA LYS A 98 0.72 8.55 -17.62
C LYS A 98 1.67 7.99 -18.69
N GLU A 99 1.41 8.30 -19.94
CA GLU A 99 2.22 7.90 -21.10
C GLU A 99 3.23 8.98 -21.49
#